data_AF-A0A353BG36-F1
#
_entry.id   AF-A0A353BG36-F1
#
_cell.length_a   1.000
_cell.length_b   1.000
_cell.length_c   1.000
_cell.angle_alpha   90.00
_cell.angle_beta   90.00
_cell.angle_gamma   90.00
#
_symmetry.space_group_name_H-M   'P 1'
#
loop_
_entity.id
_entity.type
_entity.pdbx_description
1 polymer ?
#
loop_
_entity_poly.entity_id
_entity_poly.type
_entity_poly.pdbx_seq_one_letter_code
_entity_poly.pdbx_strand_id
1 'polypeptide(L)'
;MASAAKRKPVYSHIEDIGASAAYWGASAASEITANAAAIVGSIGTYAVVTDLSAAAENDGVKVHVVRAGEYKGAGVPGTEVTDEQLAEVQRLINSRNDFFLRAVSSGRSLPIAQVRELADGRVHPAKDALNLRLIDRIASFDDAFTAARKVAQETLNSPKRTKQMAASPKDIKAACPGCSSDFVLECIESSLELAEAKDLHFAAIAEASEAKDTQIAELTAKVKDLESQLAKQPSASLGVDPMDEPAASTEQAGTPKEAYFAKVRELCETESISRAAAMQKVNKQFPELRRAMAAK
;
A
#
# COMPACT_ATOMS: atom_id res chain seq x y z
N MET A 1 19.64 5.25 8.45
CA MET A 1 20.36 5.66 7.22
C MET A 1 19.42 5.93 6.05
N ALA A 2 18.49 5.02 5.71
CA ALA A 2 17.59 5.17 4.56
C ALA A 2 16.83 6.52 4.49
N SER A 3 16.30 7.03 5.62
CA SER A 3 15.62 8.34 5.65
C SER A 3 16.58 9.51 5.36
N ALA A 4 17.83 9.43 5.83
CA ALA A 4 18.84 10.43 5.55
C ALA A 4 19.26 10.41 4.07
N ALA A 5 19.42 9.22 3.49
CA ALA A 5 19.80 9.03 2.08
C ALA A 5 18.82 9.67 1.09
N LYS A 6 17.53 9.84 1.47
CA LYS A 6 16.53 10.55 0.66
C LYS A 6 16.76 12.07 0.59
N ARG A 7 17.45 12.67 1.57
CA ARG A 7 17.61 14.13 1.70
C ARG A 7 19.07 14.58 1.59
N LYS A 8 20.01 13.72 1.95
CA LYS A 8 21.45 13.96 1.92
C LYS A 8 22.13 12.71 1.36
N PRO A 9 23.11 12.85 0.46
CA PRO A 9 23.83 11.70 -0.02
C PRO A 9 24.56 11.01 1.15
N VAL A 10 24.35 9.70 1.28
CA VAL A 10 24.99 8.86 2.30
C VAL A 10 25.90 7.87 1.58
N TYR A 11 27.17 7.87 1.96
CA TYR A 11 28.18 6.98 1.38
C TYR A 11 28.59 5.93 2.42
N SER A 12 28.76 4.69 1.97
CA SER A 12 29.33 3.61 2.76
C SER A 12 30.66 3.18 2.16
N HIS A 13 31.65 2.93 3.01
CA HIS A 13 32.93 2.35 2.64
C HIS A 13 33.16 1.08 3.46
N ILE A 14 33.48 -0.01 2.79
CA ILE A 14 33.77 -1.31 3.39
C ILE A 14 35.28 -1.54 3.31
N GLU A 15 35.98 -1.43 4.43
CA GLU A 15 37.43 -1.63 4.49
C GLU A 15 37.78 -3.13 4.41
N ASP A 16 37.39 -3.90 5.42
CA ASP A 16 37.72 -5.34 5.48
C ASP A 16 36.48 -6.22 5.28
N ILE A 17 35.43 -5.99 6.08
CA ILE A 17 34.26 -6.87 6.14
C ILE A 17 32.99 -6.03 6.15
N GLY A 18 32.16 -6.19 5.12
CA GLY A 18 30.82 -5.63 5.00
C GLY A 18 29.81 -6.75 4.86
N ALA A 19 29.60 -7.49 5.93
CA ALA A 19 28.84 -8.74 5.93
C ALA A 19 27.68 -8.71 6.95
N SER A 20 26.61 -9.45 6.67
CA SER A 20 25.44 -9.59 7.55
C SER A 20 24.84 -8.23 7.95
N ALA A 21 24.62 -7.95 9.24
CA ALA A 21 24.03 -6.70 9.71
C ALA A 21 24.79 -5.44 9.25
N ALA A 22 26.13 -5.52 9.07
CA ALA A 22 26.90 -4.41 8.53
C ALA A 22 26.52 -4.13 7.07
N TYR A 23 26.33 -5.19 6.27
CA TYR A 23 25.85 -5.05 4.90
C TYR A 23 24.40 -4.56 4.85
N TRP A 24 23.54 -5.01 5.78
CA TRP A 24 22.18 -4.48 5.89
C TRP A 24 22.18 -2.96 6.11
N GLY A 25 23.05 -2.45 6.99
CA GLY A 25 23.21 -1.01 7.17
C GLY A 25 23.74 -0.31 5.92
N ALA A 26 24.79 -0.87 5.32
CA ALA A 26 25.43 -0.33 4.12
C ALA A 26 24.49 -0.31 2.91
N SER A 27 23.58 -1.30 2.77
CA SER A 27 22.66 -1.40 1.64
C SER A 27 21.74 -0.20 1.51
N ALA A 28 21.51 0.56 2.59
CA ALA A 28 20.71 1.77 2.59
C ALA A 28 21.48 3.04 2.15
N ALA A 29 22.77 2.94 1.85
CA ALA A 29 23.58 4.05 1.35
C ALA A 29 23.29 4.34 -0.13
N SER A 30 23.50 5.58 -0.54
CA SER A 30 23.40 6.03 -1.94
C SER A 30 24.51 5.43 -2.80
N GLU A 31 25.68 5.20 -2.21
CA GLU A 31 26.82 4.53 -2.84
C GLU A 31 27.55 3.70 -1.79
N ILE A 32 27.94 2.49 -2.18
CA ILE A 32 28.75 1.55 -1.39
C ILE A 32 30.04 1.30 -2.15
N THR A 33 31.15 1.66 -1.51
CA THR A 33 32.48 1.32 -2.00
C THR A 33 33.12 0.27 -1.10
N ALA A 34 34.05 -0.51 -1.65
CA ALA A 34 34.81 -1.47 -0.87
C ALA A 34 36.29 -1.47 -1.27
N ASN A 35 37.17 -1.75 -0.32
CA ASN A 35 38.56 -2.07 -0.62
C ASN A 35 38.63 -3.35 -1.48
N ALA A 36 39.65 -3.49 -2.32
CA ALA A 36 39.82 -4.64 -3.21
C ALA A 36 39.92 -5.99 -2.46
N ALA A 37 40.46 -5.99 -1.24
CA ALA A 37 40.58 -7.17 -0.40
C ALA A 37 39.33 -7.46 0.46
N ALA A 38 38.34 -6.56 0.44
CA ALA A 38 37.17 -6.68 1.30
C ALA A 38 36.30 -7.88 0.93
N ILE A 39 35.59 -8.39 1.94
CA ILE A 39 34.51 -9.37 1.76
C ILE A 39 33.15 -8.74 2.08
N VAL A 40 32.18 -9.00 1.21
CA VAL A 40 30.84 -8.41 1.24
C VAL A 40 29.79 -9.52 1.15
N GLY A 41 28.64 -9.35 1.78
CA GLY A 41 27.52 -10.29 1.66
C GLY A 41 27.14 -10.88 3.00
N SER A 42 27.18 -12.20 3.16
CA SER A 42 26.57 -12.91 4.29
C SER A 42 25.13 -12.45 4.50
N ILE A 43 24.39 -12.32 3.40
CA ILE A 43 23.01 -11.85 3.41
C ILE A 43 22.16 -12.99 3.93
N GLY A 44 21.62 -12.81 5.13
CA GLY A 44 20.92 -13.86 5.84
C GLY A 44 20.84 -13.57 7.33
N THR A 45 19.97 -14.30 8.00
CA THR A 45 19.86 -14.32 9.46
C THR A 45 19.92 -15.76 9.95
N TYR A 46 20.48 -15.97 11.15
CA TYR A 46 20.49 -17.27 11.80
C TYR A 46 20.24 -17.09 13.29
N ALA A 47 19.80 -18.16 13.93
CA ALA A 47 19.80 -18.31 15.38
C ALA A 47 20.48 -19.63 15.72
N VAL A 48 21.14 -19.65 16.88
CA VAL A 48 21.65 -20.88 17.48
C VAL A 48 20.74 -21.19 18.66
N VAL A 49 20.17 -22.39 18.67
CA VAL A 49 19.43 -22.93 19.81
C VAL A 49 20.18 -24.18 20.25
N THR A 50 20.69 -24.16 21.48
CA THR A 50 21.52 -25.25 21.99
C THR A 50 20.67 -26.17 22.85
N ASP A 51 20.78 -27.47 22.60
CA ASP A 51 20.25 -28.51 23.47
C ASP A 51 21.38 -29.09 24.33
N LEU A 52 21.23 -29.01 25.65
CA LEU A 52 22.18 -29.56 26.62
C LEU A 52 21.51 -30.60 27.55
N SER A 53 20.35 -31.12 27.18
CA SER A 53 19.59 -32.10 27.97
C SER A 53 20.41 -33.36 28.28
N ALA A 54 21.00 -33.99 27.26
CA ALA A 54 21.81 -35.20 27.41
C ALA A 54 23.05 -34.96 28.29
N ALA A 55 23.65 -33.77 28.22
CA ALA A 55 24.79 -33.43 29.07
C ALA A 55 24.35 -33.33 30.55
N ALA A 56 23.24 -32.65 30.83
CA ALA A 56 22.70 -32.55 32.19
C ALA A 56 22.26 -33.91 32.74
N GLU A 57 21.66 -34.77 31.91
CA GLU A 57 21.28 -36.13 32.30
C GLU A 57 22.51 -36.97 32.70
N ASN A 58 23.59 -36.91 31.91
CA ASN A 58 24.85 -37.59 32.22
C ASN A 58 25.47 -37.09 33.54
N ASP A 59 25.32 -35.81 33.85
CA ASP A 59 25.78 -35.20 35.10
C ASP A 59 24.82 -35.45 36.29
N GLY A 60 23.72 -36.17 36.07
CA GLY A 60 22.69 -36.43 37.08
C GLY A 60 21.87 -35.20 37.48
N VAL A 61 21.91 -34.13 36.69
CA VAL A 61 21.19 -32.88 36.93
C VAL A 61 19.82 -32.93 36.28
N LYS A 62 18.76 -32.69 37.06
CA LYS A 62 17.39 -32.56 36.56
C LYS A 62 16.99 -31.09 36.51
N VAL A 63 16.68 -30.59 35.31
CA VAL A 63 16.19 -29.23 35.12
C VAL A 63 14.69 -29.24 34.88
N HIS A 64 13.94 -28.51 35.71
CA HIS A 64 12.50 -28.36 35.57
C HIS A 64 12.16 -26.93 35.14
N VAL A 65 11.60 -26.77 33.94
CA VAL A 65 11.18 -25.45 33.42
C VAL A 65 9.71 -25.23 33.76
N VAL A 66 9.43 -24.35 34.71
CA VAL A 66 8.07 -23.87 35.01
C VAL A 66 7.79 -22.67 34.12
N ARG A 67 6.80 -22.77 33.22
CA ARG A 67 6.55 -21.78 32.17
C ARG A 67 5.07 -21.52 31.94
N ALA A 68 4.76 -20.28 31.56
CA ALA A 68 3.40 -19.83 31.24
C ALA A 68 2.92 -20.22 29.82
N GLY A 69 3.75 -20.85 28.99
CA GLY A 69 3.38 -21.26 27.63
C GLY A 69 4.47 -22.11 26.97
N GLU A 70 4.06 -22.95 26.02
CA GLU A 70 4.88 -24.05 25.46
C GLU A 70 6.14 -23.59 24.73
N TYR A 71 6.10 -22.44 24.05
CA TYR A 71 7.25 -21.91 23.33
C TYR A 71 8.30 -21.23 24.23
N LYS A 72 7.99 -21.00 25.52
CA LYS A 72 8.96 -20.38 26.45
C LYS A 72 10.00 -21.40 26.91
N GLY A 73 11.24 -20.96 27.06
CA GLY A 73 12.33 -21.79 27.57
C GLY A 73 13.06 -22.63 26.52
N ALA A 74 12.89 -22.34 25.22
CA ALA A 74 13.71 -22.95 24.18
C ALA A 74 15.20 -22.61 24.41
N GLY A 75 16.04 -23.64 24.45
CA GLY A 75 17.49 -23.50 24.65
C GLY A 75 17.91 -23.21 26.10
N VAL A 76 17.03 -23.44 27.09
CA VAL A 76 17.43 -23.41 28.51
C VAL A 76 18.46 -24.54 28.73
N PRO A 77 19.65 -24.26 29.29
CA PRO A 77 20.65 -25.29 29.53
C PRO A 77 20.12 -26.46 30.37
N GLY A 78 20.41 -27.68 29.93
CA GLY A 78 19.98 -28.91 30.61
C GLY A 78 18.54 -29.33 30.32
N THR A 79 17.90 -28.73 29.31
CA THR A 79 16.53 -29.07 28.90
C THR A 79 16.49 -29.38 27.42
N GLU A 80 15.56 -30.26 27.03
CA GLU A 80 15.34 -30.63 25.64
C GLU A 80 14.70 -29.45 24.88
N VAL A 81 15.15 -29.24 23.66
CA VAL A 81 14.57 -28.27 22.73
C VAL A 81 13.61 -29.01 21.80
N THR A 82 12.32 -28.69 21.89
CA THR A 82 11.31 -29.41 21.10
C THR A 82 11.24 -28.93 19.65
N ASP A 83 10.71 -29.77 18.76
CA ASP A 83 10.51 -29.42 17.35
C ASP A 83 9.60 -28.19 17.18
N GLU A 84 8.58 -28.02 18.04
CA GLU A 84 7.69 -26.86 18.02
C GLU A 84 8.43 -25.58 18.42
N GLN A 85 9.37 -25.67 19.37
CA GLN A 85 10.22 -24.55 19.75
C GLN A 85 11.17 -24.16 18.63
N LEU A 86 11.78 -25.15 17.96
CA LEU A 86 12.63 -24.91 16.79
C LEU A 86 11.84 -24.29 15.64
N ALA A 87 10.64 -24.79 15.37
CA ALA A 87 9.74 -24.24 14.35
C ALA A 87 9.35 -22.78 14.63
N GLU A 88 9.09 -22.45 15.90
CA GLU A 88 8.79 -21.07 16.28
C GLU A 88 10.01 -20.14 16.12
N VAL A 89 11.21 -20.60 16.49
CA VAL A 89 12.45 -19.87 16.23
C VAL A 89 12.67 -19.68 14.73
N GLN A 90 12.44 -20.72 13.91
CA GLN A 90 12.54 -20.64 12.46
C GLN A 90 11.55 -19.62 11.87
N ARG A 91 10.31 -19.59 12.36
CA ARG A 91 9.29 -18.61 11.94
C ARG A 91 9.77 -17.18 12.19
N LEU A 92 10.37 -16.93 13.36
CA LEU A 92 10.93 -15.62 13.70
C LEU A 92 12.15 -15.26 12.84
N ILE A 93 13.03 -16.22 12.55
CA ILE A 93 14.19 -16.02 11.67
C ILE A 93 13.75 -15.72 10.24
N ASN A 94 12.78 -16.45 9.69
CA ASN A 94 12.22 -16.20 8.36
C ASN A 94 11.64 -14.79 8.25
N SER A 95 10.90 -14.35 9.27
CA SER A 95 10.34 -13.00 9.31
C SER A 95 11.43 -11.93 9.29
N ARG A 96 12.47 -12.06 10.14
CA ARG A 96 13.61 -11.13 10.15
C ARG A 96 14.39 -11.15 8.84
N ASN A 97 14.56 -12.33 8.25
CA ASN A 97 15.26 -12.47 6.99
C ASN A 97 14.55 -11.71 5.87
N ASP A 98 13.21 -11.81 5.77
CA ASP A 98 12.44 -11.08 4.75
C ASP A 98 12.64 -9.55 4.84
N PHE A 99 12.72 -9.00 6.06
CA PHE A 99 13.08 -7.58 6.24
C PHE A 99 14.47 -7.24 5.71
N PHE A 100 15.47 -8.09 5.97
CA PHE A 100 16.82 -7.89 5.45
C PHE A 100 16.82 -7.94 3.91
N LEU A 101 16.19 -8.95 3.31
CA LEU A 101 16.14 -9.10 1.85
C LEU A 101 15.46 -7.90 1.18
N ARG A 102 14.35 -7.40 1.75
CA ARG A 102 13.67 -6.20 1.24
C ARG A 102 14.53 -4.95 1.35
N ALA A 103 15.27 -4.79 2.43
CA ALA A 103 16.17 -3.66 2.60
C ALA A 103 17.32 -3.67 1.59
N VAL A 104 17.89 -4.84 1.30
CA VAL A 104 18.91 -4.99 0.25
C VAL A 104 18.30 -4.74 -1.13
N SER A 105 17.14 -5.35 -1.43
CA SER A 105 16.42 -5.16 -2.69
C SER A 105 16.13 -3.69 -2.98
N SER A 106 15.56 -2.97 -2.00
CA SER A 106 15.26 -1.55 -2.14
C SER A 106 16.52 -0.69 -2.25
N GLY A 107 17.52 -0.93 -1.40
CA GLY A 107 18.71 -0.10 -1.33
C GLY A 107 19.68 -0.28 -2.51
N ARG A 108 19.75 -1.51 -3.05
CA ARG A 108 20.58 -1.84 -4.22
C ARG A 108 19.82 -1.79 -5.55
N SER A 109 18.52 -1.50 -5.51
CA SER A 109 17.64 -1.54 -6.68
C SER A 109 17.73 -2.87 -7.43
N LEU A 110 17.73 -3.98 -6.68
CA LEU A 110 17.76 -5.34 -7.20
C LEU A 110 16.38 -5.99 -7.06
N PRO A 111 15.90 -6.76 -8.04
CA PRO A 111 14.70 -7.56 -7.90
C PRO A 111 14.80 -8.48 -6.67
N ILE A 112 13.73 -8.58 -5.89
CA ILE A 112 13.72 -9.41 -4.68
C ILE A 112 14.06 -10.88 -4.96
N ALA A 113 13.69 -11.39 -6.14
CA ALA A 113 14.04 -12.74 -6.58
C ALA A 113 15.57 -12.91 -6.69
N GLN A 114 16.26 -11.95 -7.32
CA GLN A 114 17.71 -11.95 -7.41
C GLN A 114 18.36 -11.85 -6.02
N VAL A 115 17.82 -11.01 -5.13
CA VAL A 115 18.36 -10.91 -3.75
C VAL A 115 18.22 -12.23 -2.99
N ARG A 116 17.13 -12.97 -3.20
CA ARG A 116 16.95 -14.30 -2.61
C ARG A 116 17.99 -15.31 -3.09
N GLU A 117 18.36 -15.27 -4.38
CA GLU A 117 19.43 -16.12 -4.91
C GLU A 117 20.79 -15.80 -4.30
N LEU A 118 21.04 -14.52 -3.97
CA LEU A 118 22.27 -14.06 -3.33
C LEU A 118 22.28 -14.24 -1.80
N ALA A 119 21.13 -14.55 -1.20
CA ALA A 119 20.95 -14.63 0.25
C ALA A 119 21.05 -16.05 0.78
N ASP A 120 22.11 -16.75 0.38
CA ASP A 120 22.43 -18.11 0.84
C ASP A 120 23.48 -18.13 1.98
N GLY A 121 23.81 -16.95 2.53
CA GLY A 121 24.75 -16.78 3.63
C GLY A 121 26.23 -16.72 3.23
N ARG A 122 26.58 -16.86 1.95
CA ARG A 122 27.98 -16.74 1.51
C ARG A 122 28.48 -15.30 1.52
N VAL A 123 29.80 -15.15 1.66
CA VAL A 123 30.51 -13.89 1.43
C VAL A 123 31.15 -13.90 0.05
N HIS A 124 31.36 -12.71 -0.50
CA HIS A 124 31.90 -12.48 -1.82
C HIS A 124 33.11 -11.53 -1.71
N PRO A 125 34.24 -11.84 -2.36
CA PRO A 125 35.30 -10.86 -2.56
C PRO A 125 34.76 -9.61 -3.26
N ALA A 126 35.38 -8.45 -3.02
CA ALA A 126 34.92 -7.17 -3.56
C ALA A 126 34.65 -7.18 -5.08
N LYS A 127 35.49 -7.89 -5.85
CA LYS A 127 35.30 -8.07 -7.31
C LYS A 127 33.98 -8.77 -7.65
N ASP A 128 33.65 -9.83 -6.93
CA ASP A 128 32.42 -10.57 -7.15
C ASP A 128 31.22 -9.78 -6.64
N ALA A 129 31.35 -9.12 -5.48
CA ALA A 129 30.33 -8.24 -4.95
C ALA A 129 29.97 -7.10 -5.93
N LEU A 130 30.96 -6.56 -6.65
CA LEU A 130 30.74 -5.56 -7.69
C LEU A 130 29.95 -6.14 -8.87
N ASN A 131 30.35 -7.32 -9.36
CA ASN A 131 29.65 -8.01 -10.46
C ASN A 131 28.20 -8.37 -10.09
N LEU A 132 27.97 -8.72 -8.82
CA LEU A 132 26.66 -9.01 -8.25
C LEU A 132 25.86 -7.75 -7.89
N ARG A 133 26.41 -6.54 -8.14
CA ARG A 133 25.82 -5.23 -7.82
C ARG A 133 25.56 -5.00 -6.33
N LEU A 134 26.22 -5.77 -5.47
CA LEU A 134 26.19 -5.60 -4.02
C LEU A 134 26.97 -4.35 -3.58
N ILE A 135 27.95 -3.92 -4.37
CA ILE A 135 28.67 -2.65 -4.21
C ILE A 135 28.69 -1.89 -5.54
N ASP A 136 29.04 -0.61 -5.49
CA ASP A 136 29.08 0.30 -6.65
C ASP A 136 30.47 0.47 -7.22
N ARG A 137 31.51 0.46 -6.37
CA ARG A 137 32.90 0.64 -6.80
C ARG A 137 33.89 -0.02 -5.86
N ILE A 138 35.00 -0.49 -6.43
CA ILE A 138 36.19 -0.87 -5.67
C ILE A 138 37.11 0.34 -5.60
N ALA A 139 37.43 0.80 -4.40
CA ALA A 139 38.23 2.01 -4.17
C ALA A 139 38.92 1.93 -2.81
N SER A 140 39.98 2.72 -2.61
CA SER A 140 40.50 2.98 -1.27
C SER A 140 39.55 3.90 -0.49
N PHE A 141 39.67 3.92 0.83
CA PHE A 141 38.94 4.89 1.65
C PHE A 141 39.21 6.33 1.22
N ASP A 142 40.47 6.68 0.95
CA ASP A 142 40.88 8.04 0.56
C ASP A 142 40.24 8.48 -0.76
N ASP A 143 40.17 7.57 -1.74
CA ASP A 143 39.51 7.84 -3.02
C ASP A 143 37.99 8.00 -2.84
N ALA A 144 37.37 7.11 -2.07
CA ALA A 144 35.94 7.18 -1.76
C ALA A 144 35.58 8.46 -1.01
N PHE A 145 36.39 8.85 -0.02
CA PHE A 145 36.22 10.07 0.75
C PHE A 145 36.41 11.32 -0.12
N THR A 146 37.44 11.33 -0.96
CA THR A 146 37.70 12.44 -1.89
C THR A 146 36.55 12.62 -2.88
N ALA A 147 36.02 11.53 -3.43
CA ALA A 147 34.86 11.55 -4.31
C ALA A 147 33.61 12.09 -3.61
N ALA A 148 33.29 11.58 -2.40
CA ALA A 148 32.16 12.04 -1.61
C ALA A 148 32.27 13.53 -1.25
N ARG A 149 33.48 14.00 -0.89
CA ARG A 149 33.74 15.42 -0.59
C ARG A 149 33.52 16.30 -1.80
N LYS A 150 33.93 15.87 -3.00
CA LYS A 150 33.71 16.62 -4.24
C LYS A 150 32.21 16.81 -4.51
N VAL A 151 31.42 15.74 -4.42
CA VAL A 151 29.95 15.83 -4.58
C VAL A 151 29.33 16.76 -3.54
N ALA A 152 29.78 16.68 -2.29
CA ALA A 152 29.31 17.60 -1.25
C ALA A 152 29.67 19.05 -1.55
N GLN A 153 30.88 19.34 -2.03
CA GLN A 153 31.30 20.68 -2.43
C GLN A 153 30.53 21.21 -3.63
N GLU A 154 30.28 20.38 -4.64
CA GLU A 154 29.44 20.75 -5.79
C GLU A 154 28.00 21.05 -5.37
N THR A 155 27.46 20.28 -4.42
CA THR A 155 26.13 20.54 -3.83
C THR A 155 26.09 21.87 -3.07
N LEU A 156 27.18 22.22 -2.36
CA LEU A 156 27.31 23.48 -1.62
C LEU A 156 27.56 24.70 -2.52
N ASN A 157 28.31 24.50 -3.60
CA ASN A 157 28.74 25.54 -4.54
C ASN A 157 27.75 25.76 -5.69
N SER A 158 26.83 24.82 -5.92
CA SER A 158 25.68 25.04 -6.78
C SER A 158 24.96 26.30 -6.29
N PRO A 159 24.62 27.27 -7.16
CA PRO A 159 23.88 28.45 -6.72
C PRO A 159 22.67 27.94 -5.94
N LYS A 160 22.54 28.35 -4.67
CA LYS A 160 21.34 28.05 -3.88
C LYS A 160 20.19 28.33 -4.80
N ARG A 161 19.49 27.27 -5.25
CA ARG A 161 18.27 27.40 -6.05
C ARG A 161 17.50 28.49 -5.33
N THR A 162 17.35 29.65 -5.96
CA THR A 162 16.72 30.82 -5.34
C THR A 162 15.47 30.25 -4.73
N LYS A 163 15.33 30.25 -3.39
CA LYS A 163 14.17 29.64 -2.72
C LYS A 163 12.94 30.19 -3.45
N GLN A 164 12.35 29.41 -4.35
CA GLN A 164 10.99 29.68 -4.72
C GLN A 164 10.26 29.40 -3.42
N MET A 165 9.52 30.42 -2.98
CA MET A 165 8.91 30.38 -1.67
C MET A 165 8.03 29.14 -1.64
N ALA A 166 8.18 28.31 -0.60
CA ALA A 166 7.32 27.16 -0.36
C ALA A 166 5.87 27.58 -0.62
N ALA A 167 5.16 26.78 -1.41
CA ALA A 167 3.84 27.16 -1.90
C ALA A 167 2.91 27.50 -0.73
N SER A 168 2.24 28.65 -0.78
CA SER A 168 1.33 29.01 0.31
C SER A 168 0.15 28.03 0.32
N PRO A 169 -0.54 27.83 1.47
CA PRO A 169 -1.73 26.98 1.53
C PRO A 169 -2.80 27.36 0.50
N LYS A 170 -2.84 28.65 0.13
CA LYS A 170 -3.75 29.18 -0.89
C LYS A 170 -3.34 28.76 -2.29
N ASP A 171 -2.04 28.77 -2.58
CA ASP A 171 -1.50 28.39 -3.89
C ASP A 171 -1.64 26.88 -4.13
N ILE A 172 -1.40 26.07 -3.09
CA ILE A 172 -1.59 24.60 -3.14
C ILE A 172 -3.06 24.27 -3.42
N LYS A 173 -4.00 24.89 -2.70
CA LYS A 173 -5.44 24.67 -2.93
C LYS A 173 -5.91 25.16 -4.30
N ALA A 174 -5.32 26.23 -4.82
CA ALA A 174 -5.64 26.73 -6.17
C ALA A 174 -5.06 25.83 -7.27
N ALA A 175 -3.88 25.26 -7.06
CA ALA A 175 -3.20 24.38 -7.99
C ALA A 175 -3.73 22.94 -7.99
N CYS A 176 -4.21 22.47 -6.84
CA CYS A 176 -4.68 21.11 -6.61
C CYS A 176 -6.18 21.14 -6.25
N PRO A 177 -7.08 21.37 -7.22
CA PRO A 177 -8.50 21.48 -6.95
C PRO A 177 -9.03 20.17 -6.34
N GLY A 178 -9.76 20.30 -5.22
CA GLY A 178 -10.34 19.16 -4.50
C GLY A 178 -9.40 18.44 -3.53
N CYS A 179 -8.17 18.92 -3.32
CA CYS A 179 -7.26 18.34 -2.33
C CYS A 179 -7.80 18.48 -0.90
N SER A 180 -7.57 17.47 -0.05
CA SER A 180 -8.00 17.48 1.35
C SER A 180 -7.18 18.48 2.18
N SER A 181 -7.71 18.90 3.33
CA SER A 181 -6.96 19.75 4.26
C SER A 181 -5.68 19.08 4.77
N ASP A 182 -5.72 17.75 4.96
CA ASP A 182 -4.58 16.96 5.43
C ASP A 182 -3.46 16.92 4.38
N PHE A 183 -3.81 16.77 3.10
CA PHE A 183 -2.84 16.85 1.99
C PHE A 183 -2.14 18.21 1.93
N VAL A 184 -2.89 19.30 2.14
CA VAL A 184 -2.32 20.65 2.15
C VAL A 184 -1.36 20.82 3.32
N LEU A 185 -1.69 20.31 4.50
CA LEU A 185 -0.82 20.34 5.67
C LEU A 185 0.47 19.53 5.43
N GLU A 186 0.35 18.32 4.89
CA GLU A 186 1.50 17.46 4.58
C GLU A 186 2.45 18.12 3.56
N CYS A 187 1.89 18.79 2.55
CA CYS A 187 2.68 19.55 1.58
C CYS A 187 3.45 20.71 2.24
N ILE A 188 2.83 21.41 3.20
CA ILE A 188 3.44 22.52 3.93
C ILE A 188 4.51 22.02 4.90
N GLU A 189 4.22 20.97 5.69
CA GLU A 189 5.16 20.35 6.62
C GLU A 189 6.38 19.78 5.91
N SER A 190 6.18 19.22 4.72
CA SER A 190 7.23 18.72 3.84
C SER A 190 7.95 19.84 3.06
N SER A 191 7.49 21.09 3.17
CA SER A 191 8.02 22.25 2.44
C SER A 191 8.11 22.03 0.93
N LEU A 192 7.08 21.40 0.36
CA LEU A 192 7.04 21.07 -1.08
C LEU A 192 6.87 22.30 -1.95
N GLU A 193 7.48 22.25 -3.13
CA GLU A 193 7.24 23.23 -4.19
C GLU A 193 5.87 23.02 -4.84
N LEU A 194 5.31 24.06 -5.45
CA LEU A 194 3.98 23.98 -6.09
C LEU A 194 3.92 22.93 -7.21
N ALA A 195 5.02 22.70 -7.91
CA ALA A 195 5.12 21.66 -8.93
C ALA A 195 5.09 20.25 -8.32
N GLU A 196 5.84 20.04 -7.24
CA GLU A 196 5.90 18.74 -6.52
C GLU A 196 4.54 18.40 -5.88
N ALA A 197 3.87 19.41 -5.31
CA ALA A 197 2.52 19.27 -4.78
C ALA A 197 1.49 18.92 -5.87
N LYS A 198 1.65 19.45 -7.08
CA LYS A 198 0.79 19.08 -8.24
C LYS A 198 1.05 17.65 -8.68
N ASP A 199 2.30 17.25 -8.82
CA ASP A 199 2.66 15.90 -9.28
C ASP A 199 2.15 14.84 -8.30
N LEU A 200 2.29 15.07 -6.99
CA LEU A 200 1.71 14.20 -5.96
C LEU A 200 0.18 14.16 -5.99
N HIS A 201 -0.47 15.30 -6.20
CA HIS A 201 -1.93 15.36 -6.31
C HIS A 201 -2.44 14.60 -7.53
N PHE A 202 -1.77 14.73 -8.68
CA PHE A 202 -2.11 13.97 -9.88
C PHE A 202 -1.89 12.47 -9.71
N ALA A 203 -0.79 12.07 -9.07
CA ALA A 203 -0.55 10.67 -8.74
C ALA A 203 -1.65 10.10 -7.82
N ALA A 204 -2.02 10.84 -6.77
CA ALA A 204 -3.10 10.44 -5.86
C ALA A 204 -4.46 10.34 -6.56
N ILE A 205 -4.76 11.24 -7.50
CA ILE A 205 -5.97 11.16 -8.33
C ILE A 205 -5.93 9.93 -9.25
N ALA A 206 -4.79 9.61 -9.84
CA ALA A 206 -4.63 8.45 -10.72
C ALA A 206 -4.85 7.14 -9.94
N GLU A 207 -4.20 6.99 -8.78
CA GLU A 207 -4.40 5.82 -7.90
C GLU A 207 -5.86 5.70 -7.43
N ALA A 208 -6.49 6.82 -7.07
CA ALA A 208 -7.90 6.84 -6.70
C ALA A 208 -8.84 6.50 -7.88
N SER A 209 -8.45 6.82 -9.12
CA SER A 209 -9.18 6.42 -10.33
C SER A 209 -9.08 4.92 -10.54
N GLU A 210 -7.88 4.34 -10.46
CA GLU A 210 -7.66 2.89 -10.62
C GLU A 210 -8.41 2.08 -9.55
N ALA A 211 -8.44 2.57 -8.31
CA ALA A 211 -9.21 1.97 -7.22
C ALA A 211 -10.73 2.00 -7.51
N LYS A 212 -11.24 3.11 -8.06
CA LYS A 212 -12.66 3.22 -8.46
C LYS A 212 -12.99 2.34 -9.65
N ASP A 213 -12.10 2.23 -10.63
CA ASP A 213 -12.29 1.35 -11.79
C ASP A 213 -12.35 -0.12 -11.36
N THR A 214 -11.51 -0.52 -10.40
CA THR A 214 -11.56 -1.84 -9.78
C THR A 214 -12.90 -2.07 -9.05
N GLN A 215 -13.38 -1.07 -8.32
CA GLN A 215 -14.66 -1.14 -7.61
C GLN A 215 -15.87 -1.19 -8.57
N ILE A 216 -15.83 -0.44 -9.68
CA ILE A 216 -16.85 -0.49 -10.75
C ILE A 216 -16.86 -1.88 -11.39
N ALA A 217 -15.70 -2.47 -11.66
CA ALA A 217 -15.61 -3.83 -12.20
C ALA A 217 -16.23 -4.86 -11.26
N GLU A 218 -15.97 -4.75 -9.94
CA GLU A 218 -16.55 -5.64 -8.94
C GLU A 218 -18.08 -5.48 -8.82
N LEU A 219 -18.58 -4.24 -8.78
CA LEU A 219 -20.01 -3.96 -8.74
C LEU A 219 -20.72 -4.44 -10.01
N THR A 220 -20.10 -4.26 -11.18
CA THR A 220 -20.63 -4.73 -12.46
C THR A 220 -20.74 -6.26 -12.47
N ALA A 221 -19.75 -6.97 -11.92
CA ALA A 221 -19.80 -8.42 -11.77
C ALA A 221 -20.94 -8.87 -10.84
N LYS A 222 -21.16 -8.17 -9.71
CA LYS A 222 -22.27 -8.43 -8.78
C LYS A 222 -23.64 -8.18 -9.41
N VAL A 223 -23.80 -7.12 -10.19
CA VAL A 223 -25.05 -6.84 -10.91
C VAL A 223 -25.36 -7.96 -11.90
N LYS A 224 -24.35 -8.40 -12.67
CA LYS A 224 -24.51 -9.51 -13.63
C LYS A 224 -24.88 -10.82 -12.94
N ASP A 225 -24.30 -11.11 -11.78
CA ASP A 225 -24.64 -12.29 -10.99
C ASP A 225 -26.09 -12.22 -10.48
N LEU A 226 -26.52 -11.09 -9.92
CA LEU A 226 -27.89 -10.86 -9.47
C LEU A 226 -28.91 -10.94 -10.61
N GLU A 227 -28.60 -10.40 -11.79
CA GLU A 227 -29.44 -10.53 -12.99
C GLU A 227 -29.59 -12.01 -13.40
N SER A 228 -28.50 -12.78 -13.32
CA SER A 228 -28.54 -14.22 -13.60
C SER A 228 -29.35 -15.01 -12.57
N GLN A 229 -29.38 -14.56 -11.31
CA GLN A 229 -30.20 -15.13 -10.24
C GLN A 229 -31.67 -14.76 -10.41
N LEU A 230 -31.97 -13.53 -10.85
CA LEU A 230 -33.33 -13.08 -11.14
C LEU A 230 -33.93 -13.83 -12.34
N ALA A 231 -33.13 -14.10 -13.38
CA ALA A 231 -33.53 -14.91 -14.54
C ALA A 231 -33.81 -16.39 -14.20
N LYS A 232 -33.35 -16.87 -13.04
CA LYS A 232 -33.58 -18.24 -12.54
C LYS A 232 -34.76 -18.34 -11.57
N GLN A 233 -35.42 -17.24 -11.21
CA GLN A 233 -36.66 -17.30 -10.43
C GLN A 233 -37.83 -17.71 -11.36
N PRO A 234 -38.57 -18.77 -11.04
CA PRO A 234 -39.78 -19.10 -11.79
C PRO A 234 -40.83 -18.00 -11.57
N SER A 235 -41.53 -17.60 -12.64
CA SER A 235 -42.61 -16.62 -12.57
C SER A 235 -43.68 -17.11 -11.60
N ALA A 236 -43.67 -16.61 -10.37
CA ALA A 236 -44.73 -16.85 -9.42
C ALA A 236 -45.99 -16.12 -9.91
N SER A 237 -46.90 -16.89 -10.52
CA SER A 237 -48.27 -16.49 -10.79
C SER A 237 -48.93 -16.17 -9.45
N LEU A 238 -49.06 -14.88 -9.13
CA LEU A 238 -49.96 -14.43 -8.09
C LEU A 238 -51.39 -14.61 -8.62
N GLY A 239 -52.04 -15.68 -8.20
CA GLY A 239 -53.43 -15.95 -8.50
C GLY A 239 -54.32 -14.83 -7.97
N VAL A 240 -55.09 -14.24 -8.88
CA VAL A 240 -56.31 -13.49 -8.59
C VAL A 240 -57.36 -14.08 -9.53
N ASP A 241 -58.43 -14.63 -8.96
CA ASP A 241 -59.55 -15.25 -9.68
C ASP A 241 -60.19 -14.30 -10.72
N PRO A 242 -60.80 -14.83 -11.79
CA PRO A 242 -61.39 -14.01 -12.84
C PRO A 242 -62.64 -13.30 -12.31
N MET A 243 -62.57 -11.97 -12.22
CA MET A 243 -63.75 -11.13 -12.08
C MET A 243 -64.17 -10.65 -13.47
N ASP A 244 -65.44 -10.93 -13.78
CA ASP A 244 -66.16 -10.62 -15.01
C ASP A 244 -65.79 -9.29 -15.65
N GLU A 245 -65.72 -9.25 -16.99
CA GLU A 245 -65.85 -7.99 -17.74
C GLU A 245 -67.22 -7.37 -17.45
N PRO A 246 -67.30 -6.08 -17.05
CA PRO A 246 -68.40 -5.25 -17.41
C PRO A 246 -67.94 -4.26 -18.48
N ALA A 247 -68.60 -4.39 -19.62
CA ALA A 247 -69.11 -3.34 -20.49
C ALA A 247 -68.62 -1.90 -20.25
N ALA A 248 -68.31 -1.26 -21.39
CA ALA A 248 -68.20 0.17 -21.57
C ALA A 248 -69.18 0.99 -20.72
N SER A 249 -68.65 1.96 -19.95
CA SER A 249 -69.12 3.34 -19.97
C SER A 249 -68.34 4.23 -19.00
N THR A 250 -68.30 5.51 -19.38
CA THR A 250 -68.30 6.72 -18.52
C THR A 250 -67.00 7.20 -17.88
N GLU A 251 -66.52 8.31 -18.44
CA GLU A 251 -65.99 9.49 -17.74
C GLU A 251 -66.18 9.48 -16.21
N GLN A 252 -65.08 9.58 -15.47
CA GLN A 252 -65.04 10.28 -14.19
C GLN A 252 -63.61 10.67 -13.83
N ALA A 253 -63.45 11.94 -13.44
CA ALA A 253 -62.20 12.62 -13.17
C ALA A 253 -61.32 11.88 -12.16
N GLY A 254 -60.12 11.48 -12.61
CA GLY A 254 -59.10 10.89 -11.75
C GLY A 254 -58.67 11.84 -10.65
N THR A 255 -58.33 11.28 -9.50
CA THR A 255 -57.92 12.04 -8.31
C THR A 255 -56.71 12.93 -8.59
N PRO A 256 -56.54 14.06 -7.86
CA PRO A 256 -55.37 14.93 -7.99
C PRO A 256 -54.01 14.21 -7.98
N LYS A 257 -53.94 13.10 -7.24
CA LYS A 257 -52.76 12.26 -7.09
C LYS A 257 -52.46 11.45 -8.35
N GLU A 258 -53.48 10.95 -9.04
CA GLU A 258 -53.33 10.18 -10.28
C GLU A 258 -52.86 11.06 -11.43
N ALA A 259 -53.39 12.28 -11.55
CA ALA A 259 -52.95 13.26 -12.53
C ALA A 259 -51.46 13.64 -12.33
N TYR A 260 -51.02 13.81 -11.07
CA TYR A 260 -49.63 14.09 -10.76
C TYR A 260 -48.68 12.96 -11.18
N PHE A 261 -48.99 11.71 -10.82
CA PHE A 261 -48.12 10.57 -11.16
C PHE A 261 -48.20 10.13 -12.62
N ALA A 262 -49.30 10.43 -13.33
CA ALA A 262 -49.35 10.30 -14.78
C ALA A 262 -48.34 11.23 -15.45
N LYS A 263 -48.29 12.51 -15.04
CA LYS A 263 -47.34 13.48 -15.60
C LYS A 263 -45.88 13.17 -15.27
N VAL A 264 -45.61 12.64 -14.07
CA VAL A 264 -44.27 12.17 -13.70
C VAL A 264 -43.83 10.99 -14.59
N ARG A 265 -44.72 10.03 -14.88
CA ARG A 265 -44.40 8.90 -15.78
C ARG A 265 -44.12 9.36 -17.20
N GLU A 266 -44.95 10.25 -17.73
CA GLU A 266 -44.76 10.83 -19.06
C GLU A 266 -43.39 11.51 -19.20
N LEU A 267 -42.95 12.30 -18.21
CA LEU A 267 -41.62 12.94 -18.24
C LEU A 267 -40.46 11.96 -18.10
N CYS A 268 -40.63 10.88 -17.32
CA CYS A 268 -39.63 9.81 -17.24
C CYS A 268 -39.44 9.14 -18.62
N GLU A 269 -40.53 8.88 -19.33
CA GLU A 269 -40.51 8.19 -20.63
C GLU A 269 -40.00 9.12 -21.75
N THR A 270 -40.49 10.36 -21.81
CA THR A 270 -40.17 11.29 -22.91
C THR A 270 -38.77 11.88 -22.81
N GLU A 271 -38.29 12.17 -21.60
CA GLU A 271 -36.98 12.80 -21.40
C GLU A 271 -35.90 11.84 -20.88
N SER A 272 -36.23 10.56 -20.67
CA SER A 272 -35.31 9.53 -20.14
C SER A 272 -34.59 9.96 -18.84
N ILE A 273 -35.29 10.72 -17.98
CA ILE A 273 -34.77 11.20 -16.70
C ILE A 273 -35.25 10.34 -15.53
N SER A 274 -34.51 10.37 -14.41
CA SER A 274 -34.90 9.65 -13.20
C SER A 274 -36.22 10.18 -12.61
N ARG A 275 -36.97 9.30 -11.94
CA ARG A 275 -38.25 9.63 -11.31
C ARG A 275 -38.16 10.82 -10.34
N ALA A 276 -37.05 10.93 -9.61
CA ALA A 276 -36.81 12.05 -8.70
C ALA A 276 -36.63 13.38 -9.44
N ALA A 277 -35.91 13.39 -10.57
CA ALA A 277 -35.75 14.56 -11.42
C ALA A 277 -37.07 14.94 -12.13
N ALA A 278 -37.84 13.95 -12.58
CA ALA A 278 -39.17 14.16 -13.16
C ALA A 278 -40.13 14.80 -12.13
N MET A 279 -40.15 14.32 -10.88
CA MET A 279 -40.97 14.93 -9.81
C MET A 279 -40.55 16.38 -9.51
N GLN A 280 -39.26 16.70 -9.51
CA GLN A 280 -38.79 18.08 -9.36
C GLN A 280 -39.23 18.97 -10.53
N LYS A 281 -39.17 18.46 -11.77
CA LYS A 281 -39.68 19.17 -12.95
C LYS A 281 -41.18 19.38 -12.89
N VAL A 282 -41.97 18.36 -12.55
CA VAL A 282 -43.43 18.51 -12.36
C VAL A 282 -43.74 19.56 -11.30
N ASN A 283 -43.03 19.53 -10.17
CA ASN A 283 -43.22 20.50 -9.09
C ASN A 283 -42.84 21.95 -9.44
N LYS A 284 -42.03 22.15 -10.49
CA LYS A 284 -41.56 23.46 -10.96
C LYS A 284 -42.38 23.98 -12.15
N GLN A 285 -42.78 23.10 -13.05
CA GLN A 285 -43.47 23.45 -14.31
C GLN A 285 -44.99 23.33 -14.21
N PHE A 286 -45.50 22.51 -13.30
CA PHE A 286 -46.94 22.23 -13.09
C PHE A 286 -47.33 22.45 -11.62
N PRO A 287 -47.25 23.70 -11.10
CA PRO A 287 -47.48 24.02 -9.69
C PRO A 287 -48.91 23.73 -9.21
N GLU A 288 -49.89 23.67 -10.11
CA GLU A 288 -51.27 23.27 -9.85
C GLU A 288 -51.38 21.79 -9.45
N LEU A 289 -50.65 20.89 -10.10
CA LEU A 289 -50.63 19.46 -9.74
C LEU A 289 -49.93 19.24 -8.39
N ARG A 290 -48.90 20.03 -8.10
CA ARG A 290 -48.23 20.03 -6.79
C ARG A 290 -49.15 20.51 -5.66
N ARG A 291 -49.94 21.56 -5.90
CA ARG A 291 -50.91 22.08 -4.92
C ARG A 291 -52.05 21.09 -4.69
N ALA A 292 -52.52 20.44 -5.76
CA ALA A 292 -53.58 19.45 -5.68
C ALA A 292 -53.15 18.15 -4.95
N MET A 293 -51.85 17.85 -4.92
CA MET A 293 -51.25 16.80 -4.07
C MET A 293 -51.12 17.18 -2.57
N ALA A 294 -51.15 18.47 -2.24
CA ALA A 294 -50.95 18.98 -0.88
C ALA A 294 -52.26 19.32 -0.15
N ALA A 295 -53.37 19.46 -0.88
CA ALA A 295 -54.70 19.52 -0.30
C ALA A 295 -55.15 18.10 0.08
N LYS A 296 -55.50 17.88 1.35
CA LYS A 296 -56.06 16.61 1.84
C LYS A 296 -57.48 16.42 1.34
#